data_AF-U5MPG4-F1
#
_entry.id   AF-U5MPG4-F1
#
_cell.length_a   1.000
_cell.length_b   1.000
_cell.length_c   1.000
_cell.angle_alpha   90.00
_cell.angle_beta   90.00
_cell.angle_gamma   90.00
#
_symmetry.space_group_name_H-M   'P 1'
#
loop_
_entity.id
_entity.type
_entity.pdbx_description
1 polymer ?
#
loop_
_entity_poly.entity_id
_entity_poly.type
_entity_poly.pdbx_seq_one_letter_code
_entity_poly.pdbx_strand_id
1 'polypeptide(L)'
;MLKLYVIRKDKIMDKFETIKNNISENEPTRNNLLKAVTNFKLSTKALQKITGLDPEWLNSYLNKRASVHDLSYQSMAELSNLSFMLSDAITFVDNDDRIKGIIDILKEEFYISYETIALYAKIDVIDVEKFIEDTKSIGFEKKYKIATISSLLLYLSKK
;
A
#
# COMPACT_ATOMS: atom_id res chain seq x y z
N MET A 1 18.83 -29.58 12.21
CA MET A 1 18.02 -28.34 12.13
C MET A 1 18.35 -27.45 10.92
N LEU A 2 19.58 -27.43 10.38
CA LEU A 2 19.96 -26.58 9.23
C LEU A 2 19.39 -27.00 7.85
N LYS A 3 19.11 -28.29 7.61
CA LYS A 3 18.64 -28.78 6.29
C LYS A 3 17.23 -28.33 5.91
N LEU A 4 16.33 -28.08 6.87
CA LEU A 4 14.95 -27.64 6.61
C LEU A 4 14.87 -26.16 6.18
N TYR A 5 15.83 -25.33 6.62
CA TYR A 5 15.86 -23.90 6.32
C TYR A 5 16.33 -23.63 4.88
N VAL A 6 17.31 -24.40 4.40
CA VAL A 6 17.85 -24.31 3.04
C VAL A 6 16.78 -24.72 2.01
N ILE A 7 16.11 -25.87 2.22
CA ILE A 7 15.07 -26.38 1.30
C ILE A 7 13.87 -25.42 1.16
N ARG A 8 13.48 -24.72 2.23
CA ARG A 8 12.41 -23.71 2.17
C ARG A 8 12.80 -22.49 1.35
N LYS A 9 14.06 -22.05 1.43
CA LYS A 9 14.55 -20.88 0.71
C LYS A 9 14.66 -21.17 -0.79
N ASP A 10 15.11 -22.36 -1.15
CA ASP A 10 15.24 -22.79 -2.56
C ASP A 10 13.87 -22.92 -3.23
N LYS A 11 12.86 -23.53 -2.58
CA LYS A 11 11.49 -23.58 -3.12
C LYS A 11 10.83 -22.21 -3.26
N ILE A 12 11.16 -21.28 -2.37
CA ILE A 12 10.65 -19.90 -2.42
C ILE A 12 11.33 -19.15 -3.57
N MET A 13 12.65 -19.29 -3.72
CA MET A 13 13.45 -18.71 -4.81
C MET A 13 13.00 -19.22 -6.20
N ASP A 14 12.77 -20.52 -6.34
CA ASP A 14 12.33 -21.16 -7.59
C ASP A 14 10.93 -20.67 -8.03
N LYS A 15 10.07 -20.42 -7.04
CA LYS A 15 8.75 -19.79 -7.25
C LYS A 15 8.86 -18.33 -7.67
N PHE A 16 9.87 -17.59 -7.19
CA PHE A 16 10.13 -16.21 -7.60
C PHE A 16 10.68 -16.11 -9.04
N GLU A 17 11.53 -17.03 -9.49
CA GLU A 17 12.02 -17.05 -10.87
C GLU A 17 10.92 -17.39 -11.88
N THR A 18 10.03 -18.33 -11.53
CA THR A 18 8.85 -18.66 -12.35
C THR A 18 7.88 -17.48 -12.52
N ILE A 19 7.77 -16.61 -11.52
CA ILE A 19 6.92 -15.40 -11.52
C ILE A 19 7.50 -14.29 -12.43
N LYS A 20 8.84 -14.17 -12.51
CA LYS A 20 9.51 -13.16 -13.35
C LYS A 20 9.22 -13.34 -14.85
N ASN A 21 9.10 -14.57 -15.32
CA ASN A 21 8.85 -14.89 -16.73
C ASN A 21 7.37 -14.74 -17.16
N ASN A 22 6.50 -14.24 -16.28
CA ASN A 22 5.05 -14.23 -16.47
C ASN A 22 4.43 -12.85 -16.77
N ILE A 23 5.23 -11.82 -17.06
CA ILE A 23 4.68 -10.53 -17.53
C ILE A 23 4.03 -10.76 -18.90
N SER A 24 2.71 -10.69 -18.99
CA SER A 24 1.97 -10.73 -20.27
C SER A 24 1.50 -9.33 -20.62
N GLU A 25 1.65 -8.92 -21.87
CA GLU A 25 1.33 -7.56 -22.34
C GLU A 25 -0.14 -7.13 -22.09
N ASN A 26 -1.07 -8.05 -21.84
CA ASN A 26 -2.51 -7.76 -21.84
C ASN A 26 -3.25 -7.83 -20.48
N GLU A 27 -2.57 -7.92 -19.32
CA GLU A 27 -3.27 -7.84 -18.02
C GLU A 27 -2.58 -6.89 -17.01
N PRO A 28 -3.00 -5.60 -16.93
CA PRO A 28 -2.32 -4.59 -16.11
C PRO A 28 -2.38 -4.92 -14.62
N THR A 29 -3.51 -5.40 -14.11
CA THR A 29 -3.67 -5.77 -12.70
C THR A 29 -2.67 -6.84 -12.30
N ARG A 30 -2.54 -7.91 -13.10
CA ARG A 30 -1.58 -8.99 -12.82
C ARG A 30 -0.15 -8.48 -12.87
N ASN A 31 0.21 -7.71 -13.90
CA ASN A 31 1.54 -7.14 -14.04
C ASN A 31 1.91 -6.24 -12.86
N ASN A 32 0.97 -5.45 -12.36
CA ASN A 32 1.17 -4.60 -11.19
C ASN A 32 1.41 -5.42 -9.91
N LEU A 33 0.64 -6.49 -9.69
CA LEU A 33 0.90 -7.41 -8.57
C LEU A 33 2.26 -8.10 -8.69
N LEU A 34 2.65 -8.50 -9.90
CA LEU A 34 3.97 -9.09 -10.15
C LEU A 34 5.07 -8.07 -9.83
N LYS A 35 4.96 -6.81 -10.28
CA LYS A 35 5.88 -5.72 -9.90
C LYS A 35 5.97 -5.53 -8.39
N ALA A 36 4.83 -5.52 -7.68
CA ALA A 36 4.78 -5.43 -6.21
C ALA A 36 5.62 -6.54 -5.55
N VAL A 37 5.49 -7.77 -6.05
CA VAL A 37 6.23 -8.93 -5.54
C VAL A 37 7.72 -8.87 -5.91
N THR A 38 8.06 -8.58 -7.17
CA THR A 38 9.43 -8.69 -7.67
C THR A 38 10.29 -7.48 -7.33
N ASN A 39 9.74 -6.28 -7.48
CA ASN A 39 10.49 -5.02 -7.37
C ASN A 39 10.43 -4.48 -5.93
N PHE A 40 9.25 -4.52 -5.31
CA PHE A 40 9.05 -4.03 -3.94
C PHE A 40 9.12 -5.13 -2.87
N LYS A 41 9.44 -6.37 -3.27
CA LYS A 41 9.65 -7.52 -2.38
C LYS A 41 8.45 -7.83 -1.48
N LEU A 42 7.24 -7.45 -1.92
CA LEU A 42 6.02 -7.78 -1.21
C LEU A 42 5.86 -9.30 -1.19
N SER A 43 5.84 -9.89 0.01
CA SER A 43 5.61 -11.33 0.12
C SER A 43 4.19 -11.68 -0.35
N THR A 44 4.01 -12.87 -0.91
CA THR A 44 2.67 -13.37 -1.28
C THR A 44 1.73 -13.43 -0.09
N LYS A 45 2.24 -13.75 1.10
CA LYS A 45 1.47 -13.73 2.36
C LYS A 45 0.98 -12.32 2.72
N ALA A 46 1.82 -11.30 2.52
CA ALA A 46 1.41 -9.91 2.71
C ALA A 46 0.35 -9.52 1.68
N LEU A 47 0.55 -9.88 0.41
CA LEU A 47 -0.42 -9.59 -0.64
C LEU A 47 -1.79 -10.20 -0.34
N GLN A 48 -1.84 -11.47 0.11
CA GLN A 48 -3.08 -12.13 0.56
C GLN A 48 -3.79 -11.34 1.67
N LYS A 49 -3.02 -10.83 2.65
CA LYS A 49 -3.58 -10.06 3.76
C LYS A 49 -4.09 -8.68 3.33
N ILE A 50 -3.41 -8.03 2.39
CA ILE A 50 -3.80 -6.72 1.88
C ILE A 50 -5.02 -6.83 0.97
N THR A 51 -5.05 -7.83 0.07
CA THR A 51 -6.17 -8.01 -0.88
C THR A 51 -7.39 -8.67 -0.24
N GLY A 52 -7.23 -9.41 0.86
CA GLY A 52 -8.31 -10.21 1.46
C GLY A 52 -8.75 -11.40 0.61
N LEU A 53 -8.07 -11.66 -0.52
CA LEU A 53 -8.44 -12.72 -1.46
C LEU A 53 -7.96 -14.09 -0.98
N ASP A 54 -8.67 -15.13 -1.46
CA ASP A 54 -8.30 -16.50 -1.20
C ASP A 54 -6.85 -16.80 -1.64
N PRO A 55 -6.02 -17.41 -0.76
CA PRO A 55 -4.63 -17.75 -1.06
C PRO A 55 -4.42 -18.59 -2.32
N GLU A 56 -5.29 -19.56 -2.58
CA GLU A 56 -5.18 -20.46 -3.74
C GLU A 56 -5.58 -19.75 -5.02
N TRP A 57 -6.65 -18.95 -4.98
CA TRP A 57 -7.08 -18.11 -6.09
C TRP A 57 -5.99 -17.12 -6.48
N LEU A 58 -5.44 -16.35 -5.52
CA LEU A 58 -4.40 -15.36 -5.81
C LEU A 58 -3.15 -16.01 -6.38
N ASN A 59 -2.75 -17.17 -5.85
CA ASN A 59 -1.63 -17.92 -6.40
C ASN A 59 -1.93 -18.41 -7.82
N SER A 60 -3.14 -18.87 -8.12
CA SER A 60 -3.53 -19.27 -9.47
C SER A 60 -3.56 -18.08 -10.43
N TYR A 61 -4.07 -16.93 -10.01
CA TYR A 61 -4.09 -15.69 -10.80
C TYR A 61 -2.68 -15.21 -11.15
N LEU A 62 -1.76 -15.15 -10.18
CA LEU A 62 -0.35 -14.79 -10.43
C LEU A 62 0.36 -15.76 -11.38
N ASN A 63 -0.08 -17.02 -11.45
CA ASN A 63 0.45 -18.04 -12.34
C ASN A 63 -0.39 -18.22 -13.63
N LYS A 64 -1.25 -17.25 -13.97
CA LYS A 64 -2.10 -17.27 -15.18
C LYS A 64 -3.09 -18.43 -15.26
N ARG A 65 -3.41 -19.07 -14.14
CA ARG A 65 -4.37 -20.18 -14.03
C ARG A 65 -5.78 -19.76 -13.58
N ALA A 66 -5.95 -18.49 -13.20
CA ALA A 66 -7.25 -17.88 -12.89
C ALA A 66 -7.38 -16.55 -13.64
N SER A 67 -8.61 -16.08 -13.81
CA SER A 67 -8.93 -14.80 -14.45
C SER A 67 -9.49 -13.82 -13.43
N VAL A 68 -9.23 -12.52 -13.60
CA VAL A 68 -9.85 -11.50 -12.76
C VAL A 68 -11.39 -11.50 -12.90
N HIS A 69 -11.91 -12.01 -14.01
CA HIS A 69 -13.34 -12.19 -14.26
C HIS A 69 -13.99 -13.30 -13.41
N ASP A 70 -13.20 -14.10 -12.70
CA ASP A 70 -13.71 -15.07 -11.71
C ASP A 70 -14.18 -14.37 -10.42
N LEU A 71 -13.85 -13.08 -10.23
CA LEU A 71 -14.25 -12.27 -9.08
C LEU A 71 -15.55 -11.51 -9.34
N SER A 72 -16.18 -11.05 -8.25
CA SER A 72 -17.24 -10.04 -8.36
C SER A 72 -16.70 -8.75 -9.01
N TYR A 73 -17.58 -7.98 -9.66
CA TYR A 73 -17.20 -6.69 -10.26
C TYR A 73 -16.54 -5.75 -9.24
N GLN A 74 -17.07 -5.71 -8.01
CA GLN A 74 -16.51 -4.91 -6.92
C GLN A 74 -15.09 -5.39 -6.56
N SER A 75 -14.91 -6.69 -6.33
CA SER A 75 -13.60 -7.26 -5.98
C SER A 75 -12.58 -7.10 -7.10
N MET A 76 -13.01 -7.15 -8.36
CA MET A 76 -12.17 -6.84 -9.51
C MET A 76 -11.71 -5.38 -9.50
N ALA A 77 -12.61 -4.43 -9.27
CA ALA A 77 -12.28 -3.01 -9.20
C ALA A 77 -11.33 -2.70 -8.03
N GLU A 78 -11.61 -3.26 -6.85
CA GLU A 78 -10.75 -3.17 -5.66
C GLU A 78 -9.35 -3.73 -5.92
N LEU A 79 -9.26 -4.92 -6.52
CA LEU A 79 -7.98 -5.53 -6.86
C LEU A 79 -7.21 -4.70 -7.90
N SER A 80 -7.89 -4.16 -8.90
CA SER A 80 -7.27 -3.30 -9.91
C SER A 80 -6.65 -2.07 -9.27
N ASN A 81 -7.42 -1.33 -8.47
CA ASN A 81 -6.94 -0.15 -7.76
C ASN A 81 -5.79 -0.49 -6.81
N LEU A 82 -5.95 -1.53 -6.00
CA LEU A 82 -4.92 -1.95 -5.05
C LEU A 82 -3.63 -2.39 -5.76
N SER A 83 -3.74 -3.09 -6.88
CA SER A 83 -2.56 -3.51 -7.65
C SER A 83 -1.76 -2.30 -8.13
N PHE A 84 -2.42 -1.28 -8.68
CA PHE A 84 -1.78 -0.04 -9.13
C PHE A 84 -1.13 0.70 -7.97
N MET A 85 -1.82 0.77 -6.83
CA MET A 85 -1.32 1.42 -5.61
C MET A 85 -0.04 0.75 -5.08
N LEU A 86 0.04 -0.58 -5.15
CA LEU A 86 1.18 -1.37 -4.67
C LEU A 86 2.35 -1.42 -5.65
N SER A 87 2.19 -0.95 -6.89
CA SER A 87 3.24 -1.02 -7.90
C SER A 87 3.75 0.36 -8.32
N ASP A 88 2.90 1.14 -8.95
CA ASP A 88 3.33 2.30 -9.73
C ASP A 88 3.07 3.56 -8.89
N ALA A 89 1.90 3.65 -8.25
CA ALA A 89 1.56 4.80 -7.41
C ALA A 89 2.49 4.93 -6.19
N ILE A 90 3.07 3.83 -5.69
CA ILE A 90 4.02 3.87 -4.56
C ILE A 90 5.31 4.63 -4.91
N THR A 91 5.65 4.74 -6.19
CA THR A 91 6.83 5.49 -6.65
C THR A 91 6.52 6.88 -7.17
N PHE A 92 5.29 7.16 -7.59
CA PHE A 92 4.93 8.43 -8.23
C PHE A 92 4.46 9.51 -7.27
N VAL A 93 3.85 9.14 -6.15
CA VAL A 93 3.32 10.12 -5.18
C VAL A 93 4.38 10.43 -4.13
N ASP A 94 4.70 11.72 -3.99
CA ASP A 94 5.64 12.23 -2.98
C ASP A 94 5.13 11.98 -1.56
N ASN A 95 6.04 11.87 -0.60
CA ASN A 95 5.68 11.60 0.80
C ASN A 95 4.82 12.68 1.41
N ASP A 96 5.06 13.96 1.07
CA ASP A 96 4.27 15.05 1.61
C ASP A 96 2.83 15.02 1.04
N ASP A 97 2.67 14.71 -0.24
CA ASP A 97 1.36 14.54 -0.89
C ASP A 97 0.58 13.35 -0.29
N ARG A 98 1.28 12.26 0.07
CA ARG A 98 0.65 11.13 0.80
C ARG A 98 0.10 11.57 2.15
N ILE A 99 0.87 12.36 2.90
CA ILE A 99 0.45 12.85 4.21
C ILE A 99 -0.74 13.80 4.05
N LYS A 100 -0.74 14.68 3.05
CA LYS A 100 -1.90 15.51 2.73
C LYS A 100 -3.16 14.67 2.45
N GLY A 101 -3.05 13.65 1.61
CA GLY A 101 -4.17 12.74 1.34
C GLY A 101 -4.68 12.02 2.60
N ILE A 102 -3.80 11.66 3.53
CA ILE A 102 -4.21 11.10 4.84
C ILE A 102 -4.98 12.13 5.65
N ILE A 103 -4.51 13.38 5.71
CA ILE A 103 -5.17 14.46 6.46
C ILE A 103 -6.52 14.81 5.83
N ASP A 104 -6.62 14.83 4.51
CA ASP A 104 -7.88 15.05 3.80
C ASP A 104 -8.91 13.98 4.16
N ILE A 105 -8.53 12.70 4.17
CA ILE A 105 -9.41 11.61 4.62
C ILE A 105 -9.82 11.79 6.09
N LEU A 106 -8.87 12.11 6.98
CA LEU A 106 -9.17 12.34 8.40
C LEU A 106 -10.20 13.46 8.58
N LYS A 107 -10.07 14.53 7.83
CA LYS A 107 -10.95 15.69 7.91
C LYS A 107 -12.32 15.41 7.30
N GLU A 108 -12.36 14.92 6.06
CA GLU A 108 -13.60 14.83 5.28
C GLU A 108 -14.42 13.56 5.62
N GLU A 109 -13.76 12.44 5.93
CA GLU A 109 -14.46 11.18 6.25
C GLU A 109 -14.64 10.96 7.76
N PHE A 110 -13.68 11.39 8.57
CA PHE A 110 -13.67 11.14 10.02
C PHE A 110 -13.90 12.40 10.87
N TYR A 111 -14.06 13.57 10.25
CA TYR A 111 -14.31 14.84 10.93
C TYR A 111 -13.22 15.20 11.97
N ILE A 112 -12.00 14.70 11.78
CA ILE A 112 -10.84 15.01 12.61
C ILE A 112 -10.22 16.30 12.10
N SER A 113 -10.28 17.35 12.92
CA SER A 113 -9.81 18.69 12.56
C SER A 113 -8.29 18.85 12.62
N TYR A 114 -7.77 19.91 12.00
CA TYR A 114 -6.35 20.26 12.07
C TYR A 114 -5.89 20.56 13.50
N GLU A 115 -6.75 21.18 14.31
CA GLU A 115 -6.51 21.40 15.74
C GLU A 115 -6.31 20.07 16.47
N THR A 116 -7.13 19.07 16.17
CA THR A 116 -6.99 17.74 16.77
C THR A 116 -5.64 17.12 16.41
N ILE A 117 -5.26 17.18 15.13
CA ILE A 117 -3.95 16.69 14.67
C ILE A 117 -2.81 17.43 15.38
N ALA A 118 -2.89 18.76 15.46
CA ALA A 118 -1.88 19.61 16.10
C ALA A 118 -1.72 19.30 17.60
N LEU A 119 -2.84 19.14 18.32
CA LEU A 119 -2.86 18.76 19.74
C LEU A 119 -2.17 17.42 19.99
N TYR A 120 -2.51 16.40 19.20
CA TYR A 120 -1.88 15.08 19.33
C TYR A 120 -0.40 15.10 18.93
N ALA A 121 -0.04 15.92 17.94
CA ALA A 121 1.33 16.09 17.46
C ALA A 121 2.19 17.02 18.33
N LYS A 122 1.56 17.74 19.27
CA LYS A 122 2.19 18.73 20.15
C LYS A 122 2.93 19.81 19.35
N ILE A 123 2.24 20.36 18.36
CA ILE A 123 2.68 21.50 17.53
C ILE A 123 1.57 22.55 17.48
N ASP A 124 1.88 23.71 16.88
CA ASP A 124 0.86 24.73 16.63
C ASP A 124 -0.05 24.30 15.46
N VAL A 125 -1.35 24.60 15.54
CA VAL A 125 -2.29 24.34 14.44
C VAL A 125 -1.88 25.07 13.16
N ILE A 126 -1.28 26.26 13.29
CA ILE A 126 -0.77 27.04 12.16
C ILE A 126 0.30 26.25 11.39
N ASP A 127 1.04 25.35 12.05
CA ASP A 127 2.01 24.49 11.35
C ASP A 127 1.34 23.41 10.50
N VAL A 128 0.18 22.90 10.93
CA VAL A 128 -0.63 21.96 10.15
C VAL A 128 -1.23 22.66 8.94
N GLU A 129 -1.84 23.83 9.15
CA GLU A 129 -2.42 24.64 8.08
C GLU A 129 -1.37 24.99 7.02
N LYS A 130 -0.21 25.51 7.45
CA LYS A 130 0.91 25.82 6.55
C LYS A 130 1.37 24.61 5.76
N PHE A 131 1.48 23.43 6.39
CA PHE A 131 1.83 22.20 5.69
C PHE A 131 0.82 21.80 4.61
N ILE A 132 -0.49 21.98 4.88
CA ILE A 132 -1.54 21.70 3.90
C ILE A 132 -1.47 22.68 2.72
N GLU A 133 -1.24 23.97 2.99
CA GLU A 133 -1.11 24.99 1.95
C GLU A 133 0.14 24.80 1.08
N ASP A 134 1.31 24.67 1.72
CA ASP A 134 2.60 24.44 1.09
C ASP A 134 3.41 23.46 1.94
N THR A 135 3.62 22.26 1.41
CA THR A 135 4.34 21.20 2.14
C THR A 135 5.77 21.60 2.48
N LYS A 136 6.38 22.58 1.79
CA LYS A 136 7.75 23.04 2.06
C LYS A 136 7.86 24.14 3.11
N SER A 137 6.73 24.65 3.60
CA SER A 137 6.66 25.80 4.53
C SER A 137 7.08 25.48 5.97
N ILE A 138 7.15 24.20 6.33
CA ILE A 138 7.51 23.74 7.68
C ILE A 138 8.75 22.84 7.69
N GLY A 139 9.49 22.87 8.80
CA GLY A 139 10.68 22.06 9.01
C GLY A 139 10.37 20.56 9.16
N PHE A 140 11.39 19.73 8.89
CA PHE A 140 11.27 18.26 8.87
C PHE A 140 10.73 17.66 10.18
N GLU A 141 11.12 18.19 11.35
CA GLU A 141 10.62 17.70 12.64
C GLU A 141 9.09 17.81 12.75
N LYS A 142 8.53 18.94 12.32
CA LYS A 142 7.07 19.18 12.35
C LYS A 142 6.37 18.28 11.34
N LYS A 143 6.93 18.11 10.12
CA LYS A 143 6.41 17.16 9.13
C LYS A 143 6.34 15.75 9.68
N TYR A 144 7.41 15.29 10.33
CA TYR A 144 7.48 13.96 10.92
C TYR A 144 6.40 13.75 12.00
N LYS A 145 6.19 14.76 12.87
CA LYS A 145 5.13 14.74 13.88
C LYS A 145 3.74 14.66 13.25
N ILE A 146 3.45 15.49 12.23
CA ILE A 146 2.19 15.47 11.48
C ILE A 146 1.98 14.11 10.81
N ALA A 147 2.98 13.60 10.08
CA ALA A 147 2.91 12.31 9.38
C ALA A 147 2.59 11.15 10.32
N THR A 148 3.29 11.10 11.46
CA THR A 148 3.14 10.04 12.46
C THR A 148 1.75 10.05 13.06
N ILE A 149 1.28 11.22 13.51
CA ILE A 149 -0.02 11.34 14.16
C ILE A 149 -1.16 11.12 13.17
N SER A 150 -1.09 11.70 11.98
CA SER A 150 -2.14 11.53 10.96
C SER A 150 -2.24 10.05 10.54
N SER A 151 -1.11 9.37 10.35
CA SER A 151 -1.12 7.93 10.04
C SER A 151 -1.70 7.08 11.17
N LEU A 152 -1.37 7.40 12.42
CA LEU A 152 -1.92 6.72 13.60
C LEU A 152 -3.44 6.93 13.72
N LEU A 153 -3.90 8.17 13.58
CA LEU A 153 -5.32 8.50 13.66
C LEU A 153 -6.10 7.78 12.55
N LEU A 154 -5.56 7.70 11.34
CA LEU A 154 -6.21 6.99 10.23
C LEU A 154 -6.32 5.50 10.53
N TYR A 155 -5.25 4.89 11.05
CA TYR A 155 -5.26 3.49 11.45
C TYR A 155 -6.31 3.19 12.54
N LEU A 156 -6.46 4.09 13.52
CA LEU A 156 -7.43 3.92 14.59
C LEU A 156 -8.88 4.13 14.13
N SER A 157 -9.09 4.98 13.12
CA SER A 157 -10.43 5.32 12.61
C SER A 157 -11.02 4.26 11.67
N LYS A 158 -10.17 3.40 11.08
CA LYS A 158 -10.58 2.30 10.20
C LYS A 158 -10.90 0.99 10.94
N LYS A 159 -11.06 1.03 12.26
CA LYS A 159 -11.48 -0.12 13.09
C LYS A 159 -12.97 -0.09 13.35
#